data_AF-A0A0B7C1M5-F1
#
_entry.id   AF-A0A0B7C1M5-F1
#
_cell.length_a   1.000
_cell.length_b   1.000
_cell.length_c   1.000
_cell.angle_alpha   90.00
_cell.angle_beta   90.00
_cell.angle_gamma   90.00
#
_symmetry.space_group_name_H-M   'P 1'
#
loop_
_entity.id
_entity.type
_entity.pdbx_description
1 polymer ?
#
loop_
_entity_poly.entity_id
_entity_poly.type
_entity_poly.pdbx_seq_one_letter_code
_entity_poly.pdbx_strand_id
1 'polypeptide(L)'
;EDWKDLEKEYVHLEEDHKNYCDLLSKLSAAQQKCLSEIAHHRYRIKCIGDLLTRASRVPQGKEEKKEIADLKLKLVERKIHFHEMEDNLPHKNGLYLRIILGQVNVSLLTKAAKFIYKKEYETFKLTVSYIILAVAFFSAFSVTYRWSDTVLNFLLVWYYCTLTIRENILRVNGSRIKGWWMTHHFVSTVCAAISLIWPDGYTYSEFR
;
A
#
# COMPACT_ATOMS: atom_id res chain seq x y z
N GLU A 1 17.15 -47.81 -10.87
CA GLU A 1 17.70 -46.76 -11.75
C GLU A 1 17.12 -45.41 -11.35
N ASP A 2 15.83 -45.37 -11.01
CA ASP A 2 15.08 -44.23 -10.47
C ASP A 2 15.79 -43.41 -9.38
N TRP A 3 16.47 -44.05 -8.41
CA TRP A 3 17.22 -43.33 -7.38
C TRP A 3 18.40 -42.52 -7.93
N LYS A 4 19.10 -43.05 -8.96
CA LYS A 4 20.22 -42.34 -9.59
C LYS A 4 19.75 -41.17 -10.44
N ASP A 5 18.55 -41.27 -11.01
CA ASP A 5 17.97 -40.17 -11.78
C ASP A 5 17.42 -39.09 -10.84
N LEU A 6 16.80 -39.47 -9.73
CA LEU A 6 16.44 -38.53 -8.65
C LEU A 6 17.67 -37.79 -8.09
N GLU A 7 18.80 -38.47 -7.90
CA GLU A 7 20.04 -37.85 -7.44
C GLU A 7 20.56 -36.79 -8.43
N LYS A 8 20.48 -37.06 -9.73
CA LYS A 8 20.85 -36.08 -10.77
C LYS A 8 19.90 -34.88 -10.77
N GLU A 9 18.60 -35.11 -10.64
CA GLU A 9 17.60 -34.04 -10.51
C GLU A 9 17.85 -33.17 -9.27
N TYR A 10 18.22 -33.79 -8.15
CA TYR A 10 18.57 -33.09 -6.92
C TYR A 10 19.80 -32.19 -7.08
N VAL A 11 20.88 -32.71 -7.69
CA VAL A 11 22.08 -31.90 -7.95
C VAL A 11 21.77 -30.69 -8.84
N HIS A 12 20.90 -30.88 -9.85
CA HIS A 12 20.46 -29.77 -10.69
C HIS A 12 19.64 -28.74 -9.91
N LEU A 13 18.72 -29.19 -9.05
CA LEU A 13 17.95 -28.32 -8.17
C LEU A 13 18.83 -27.51 -7.20
N GLU A 14 19.88 -28.11 -6.64
CA GLU A 14 20.84 -27.42 -5.78
C GLU A 14 21.57 -26.30 -6.54
N GLU A 15 21.99 -26.56 -7.78
CA GLU A 15 22.64 -25.57 -8.64
C GLU A 15 21.69 -24.41 -8.96
N ASP A 16 20.45 -24.70 -9.34
CA ASP A 16 19.42 -23.70 -9.60
C ASP A 16 19.10 -22.86 -8.35
N HIS A 17 19.03 -23.50 -7.17
CA HIS A 17 18.79 -22.80 -5.91
C HIS A 17 19.94 -21.86 -5.54
N LYS A 18 21.18 -22.30 -5.78
CA LYS A 18 22.37 -21.45 -5.57
C LYS A 18 22.34 -20.24 -6.50
N ASN A 19 22.03 -20.45 -7.78
CA ASN A 19 21.87 -19.38 -8.76
C ASN A 19 20.77 -18.38 -8.34
N TYR A 20 19.63 -18.88 -7.85
CA TYR A 20 18.57 -18.05 -7.29
C TYR A 20 19.04 -17.19 -6.10
N CYS A 21 19.77 -17.77 -5.14
CA CYS A 21 20.31 -17.03 -4.00
C CYS A 21 21.27 -15.91 -4.43
N ASP A 22 22.14 -16.19 -5.40
CA ASP A 22 23.05 -15.20 -5.96
C ASP A 22 22.30 -14.06 -6.66
N LEU A 23 21.28 -14.37 -7.45
CA LEU A 23 20.44 -13.37 -8.09
C LEU A 23 19.69 -12.50 -7.07
N LEU A 24 19.16 -13.11 -6.00
CA LEU A 24 18.47 -12.41 -4.93
C LEU A 24 19.38 -11.41 -4.21
N SER A 25 20.62 -11.81 -3.90
CA SER A 25 21.61 -10.92 -3.28
C SER A 25 21.97 -9.73 -4.18
N LYS A 26 22.20 -10.00 -5.47
CA LYS A 26 22.49 -8.96 -6.49
C LYS A 26 21.32 -8.00 -6.66
N LEU A 27 20.09 -8.51 -6.70
CA LEU A 27 18.89 -7.70 -6.76
C LEU A 27 18.78 -6.77 -5.54
N SER A 28 18.97 -7.30 -4.33
CA SER A 28 18.90 -6.51 -3.10
C SER A 28 19.97 -5.41 -3.07
N ALA A 29 21.21 -5.72 -3.45
CA ALA A 29 22.30 -4.75 -3.56
C ALA A 29 21.99 -3.64 -4.58
N ALA A 30 21.46 -4.00 -5.76
CA ALA A 30 21.05 -3.04 -6.77
C ALA A 30 19.91 -2.13 -6.27
N GLN A 31 18.91 -2.69 -5.58
CA GLN A 31 17.81 -1.91 -5.00
C GLN A 31 18.31 -0.88 -4.00
N GLN A 32 19.18 -1.27 -3.06
CA GLN A 32 19.73 -0.35 -2.06
C GLN A 32 20.54 0.77 -2.72
N LYS A 33 21.37 0.43 -3.71
CA LYS A 33 22.15 1.41 -4.48
C LYS A 33 21.25 2.41 -5.21
N CYS A 34 20.21 1.96 -5.90
CA CYS A 34 19.28 2.85 -6.58
C CYS A 34 18.57 3.79 -5.58
N LEU A 35 18.11 3.25 -4.44
CA LEU A 35 17.46 4.05 -3.40
C LEU A 35 18.39 5.11 -2.81
N SER A 36 19.67 4.78 -2.54
CA SER A 36 20.65 5.73 -2.02
C SER A 36 20.98 6.83 -3.03
N GLU A 37 21.16 6.48 -4.30
CA GLU A 37 21.45 7.45 -5.36
C GLU A 37 20.26 8.39 -5.60
N ILE A 38 19.04 7.87 -5.66
CA ILE A 38 17.83 8.71 -5.79
C ILE A 38 17.69 9.66 -4.59
N ALA A 39 17.94 9.19 -3.37
CA ALA A 39 17.90 10.03 -2.17
C ALA A 39 18.95 11.15 -2.23
N HIS A 40 20.17 10.83 -2.64
CA HIS A 40 21.25 11.81 -2.83
C HIS A 40 20.89 12.84 -3.91
N HIS A 41 20.37 12.40 -5.06
CA HIS A 41 19.93 13.30 -6.12
C HIS A 41 18.78 14.21 -5.70
N ARG A 42 17.82 13.71 -4.91
CA ARG A 42 16.74 14.53 -4.34
C ARG A 42 17.28 15.63 -3.42
N TYR A 43 18.25 15.31 -2.58
CA TYR A 43 18.93 16.29 -1.74
C TYR A 43 19.60 17.37 -2.60
N ARG A 44 20.36 16.99 -3.62
CA ARG A 44 21.01 17.95 -4.53
C ARG A 44 20.00 18.84 -5.27
N ILE A 45 18.90 18.25 -5.78
CA ILE A 45 17.81 19.01 -6.42
C ILE A 45 17.20 20.04 -5.46
N LYS A 46 17.02 19.67 -4.19
CA LYS A 46 16.52 20.59 -3.17
C LYS A 46 17.48 21.76 -2.97
N CYS A 47 18.78 21.50 -2.80
CA CYS A 47 19.79 22.55 -2.65
C CYS A 47 19.83 23.49 -3.87
N ILE A 48 19.83 22.95 -5.09
CA ILE A 48 19.80 23.75 -6.31
C ILE A 48 18.51 24.57 -6.38
N GLY A 49 17.36 23.97 -6.03
CA GLY A 49 16.08 24.68 -5.98
C GLY A 49 16.08 25.85 -4.99
N ASP A 50 16.69 25.68 -3.82
CA ASP A 50 16.84 26.74 -2.82
C ASP A 50 17.75 27.87 -3.34
N LEU A 51 18.85 27.53 -4.01
CA LEU A 51 19.74 28.51 -4.65
C LEU A 51 19.04 29.30 -5.76
N LEU A 52 18.33 28.62 -6.67
CA LEU A 52 17.55 29.27 -7.73
C LEU A 52 16.46 30.18 -7.16
N THR A 53 15.84 29.78 -6.05
CA THR A 53 14.83 30.60 -5.36
C THR A 53 15.47 31.86 -4.78
N ARG A 54 16.67 31.77 -4.18
CA ARG A 54 17.41 32.93 -3.70
C ARG A 54 17.86 33.84 -4.84
N ALA A 55 18.41 33.27 -5.91
CA ALA A 55 18.84 34.01 -7.11
C ALA A 55 17.67 34.79 -7.75
N SER A 56 16.48 34.20 -7.78
CA SER A 56 15.28 34.88 -8.32
C SER A 56 14.78 36.08 -7.49
N ARG A 57 15.31 36.31 -6.28
CA ARG A 57 14.98 37.47 -5.44
C ARG A 57 15.86 38.69 -5.72
N VAL A 58 16.99 38.50 -6.40
CA VAL A 58 17.90 39.58 -6.78
C VAL A 58 17.40 40.19 -8.11
N PRO A 59 17.58 41.51 -8.35
CA PRO A 59 17.29 42.09 -9.66
C PRO A 59 18.12 41.40 -10.74
N GLN A 60 17.44 40.82 -11.74
CA GLN A 60 18.08 40.05 -12.80
C GLN A 60 17.76 40.61 -14.18
N GLY A 61 18.71 40.42 -15.10
CA GLY A 61 18.51 40.67 -16.53
C GLY A 61 17.42 39.78 -17.14
N LYS A 62 16.97 40.12 -18.36
CA LYS A 62 15.97 39.29 -19.07
C LYS A 62 16.49 37.87 -19.37
N GLU A 63 17.77 37.75 -19.71
CA GLU A 63 18.39 36.46 -20.05
C GLU A 63 18.54 35.55 -18.82
N GLU A 64 19.06 36.09 -17.71
CA GLU A 64 19.20 35.36 -16.44
C GLU A 64 17.85 34.85 -15.91
N LYS A 65 16.77 35.65 -16.04
CA LYS A 65 15.42 35.21 -15.67
C LYS A 65 14.95 34.02 -16.50
N LYS A 66 15.27 34.00 -17.80
CA LYS A 66 14.94 32.90 -18.71
C LYS A 66 15.74 31.64 -18.37
N GLU A 67 17.03 31.78 -18.05
CA GLU A 67 17.86 30.66 -17.59
C GLU A 67 17.38 30.05 -16.27
N ILE A 68 17.00 30.88 -15.29
CA ILE A 68 16.43 30.38 -14.02
C ILE A 68 15.12 29.61 -14.27
N ALA A 69 14.27 30.10 -15.17
CA ALA A 69 13.02 29.44 -15.51
C ALA A 69 13.26 28.07 -16.17
N ASP A 70 14.21 28.00 -17.12
CA ASP A 70 14.61 26.76 -17.78
C ASP A 70 15.19 25.74 -16.78
N LEU A 71 16.08 26.19 -15.89
CA LEU A 71 16.63 25.34 -14.83
C LEU A 71 15.55 24.82 -13.88
N LYS A 72 14.57 25.65 -13.50
CA LYS A 72 13.43 25.20 -12.68
C LYS A 72 12.60 24.13 -13.40
N LEU A 73 12.37 24.27 -14.70
CA LEU A 73 11.66 23.29 -15.51
C LEU A 73 12.41 21.94 -15.53
N LYS A 74 13.71 21.96 -15.80
CA LYS A 74 14.59 20.77 -15.74
C LYS A 74 14.57 20.08 -14.37
N LEU A 75 14.50 20.85 -13.27
CA LEU A 75 14.37 20.27 -11.93
C LEU A 75 13.03 19.55 -11.72
N VAL A 76 11.94 20.08 -12.28
CA VAL A 76 10.61 19.44 -12.21
C VAL A 76 10.59 18.16 -13.04
N GLU A 77 11.07 18.20 -14.27
CA GLU A 77 11.18 17.03 -15.16
C GLU A 77 12.00 15.91 -14.50
N ARG A 78 13.15 16.25 -13.91
CA ARG A 78 13.98 15.26 -13.20
C ARG A 78 13.29 14.65 -11.98
N LYS A 79 12.41 15.39 -11.28
CA LYS A 79 11.59 14.84 -10.19
C LYS A 79 10.59 13.82 -10.70
N ILE A 80 10.01 14.04 -11.88
CA ILE A 80 9.07 13.10 -12.52
C ILE A 80 9.80 11.81 -12.86
N HIS A 81 10.97 11.88 -13.49
CA HIS A 81 11.77 10.69 -13.78
C HIS A 81 12.15 9.89 -12.54
N PHE A 82 12.51 10.54 -11.43
CA PHE A 82 12.77 9.81 -10.18
C PHE A 82 11.54 9.10 -9.64
N HIS A 83 10.35 9.65 -9.85
CA HIS A 83 9.12 8.96 -9.46
C HIS A 83 8.92 7.68 -10.29
N GLU A 84 9.14 7.74 -11.61
CA GLU A 84 9.06 6.56 -12.49
C GLU A 84 10.10 5.49 -12.13
N MET A 85 11.33 5.91 -11.77
CA MET A 85 12.37 4.97 -11.33
C MET A 85 12.00 4.29 -10.00
N GLU A 86 11.33 5.01 -9.10
CA GLU A 86 10.89 4.48 -7.80
C GLU A 86 9.74 3.48 -7.92
N ASP A 87 8.93 3.50 -8.99
CA ASP A 87 7.76 2.62 -9.14
C ASP A 87 8.09 1.12 -9.10
N ASN A 88 9.32 0.75 -9.48
CA ASN A 88 9.82 -0.63 -9.46
C ASN A 88 10.80 -0.89 -8.31
N LEU A 89 10.98 0.08 -7.42
CA LEU A 89 11.82 -0.04 -6.24
C LEU A 89 10.98 -0.27 -5.00
N PRO A 90 11.57 -0.81 -3.92
CA PRO A 90 10.86 -0.97 -2.67
C PRO A 90 10.51 0.40 -2.06
N HIS A 91 9.23 0.61 -1.76
CA HIS A 91 8.73 1.82 -1.11
C HIS A 91 8.77 1.68 0.42
N LYS A 92 8.88 2.82 1.11
CA LYS A 92 8.77 2.87 2.56
C LYS A 92 7.31 2.76 2.99
N ASN A 93 7.03 1.91 3.97
CA ASN A 93 5.70 1.80 4.57
C ASN A 93 5.27 3.12 5.22
N GLY A 94 4.01 3.50 5.02
CA GLY A 94 3.39 4.57 5.80
C GLY A 94 3.29 4.21 7.29
N LEU A 95 3.10 5.22 8.14
CA LEU A 95 3.06 5.06 9.60
C LEU A 95 2.11 3.95 10.06
N TYR A 96 0.90 3.89 9.50
CA TYR A 96 -0.12 2.87 9.83
C TYR A 96 0.39 1.45 9.58
N LEU A 97 0.89 1.17 8.37
CA LEU A 97 1.42 -0.15 8.03
C LEU A 97 2.66 -0.49 8.86
N ARG A 98 3.49 0.50 9.21
CA ARG A 98 4.64 0.27 10.08
C ARG A 98 4.24 -0.12 11.50
N ILE A 99 3.14 0.42 12.01
CA ILE A 99 2.61 0.06 13.33
C ILE A 99 2.08 -1.38 13.31
N ILE A 100 1.38 -1.78 12.24
CA ILE A 100 0.69 -3.08 12.18
C ILE A 100 1.58 -4.22 11.71
N LEU A 101 2.38 -3.99 10.66
CA LEU A 101 3.21 -4.99 9.99
C LEU A 101 4.69 -4.90 10.38
N GLY A 102 5.07 -3.89 11.19
CA GLY A 102 6.45 -3.66 11.56
C GLY A 102 7.30 -3.16 10.38
N GLN A 103 8.57 -3.60 10.36
CA GLN A 103 9.55 -3.17 9.35
C GLN A 103 9.53 -4.01 8.05
N VAL A 104 8.55 -4.90 7.89
CA VAL A 104 8.45 -5.78 6.71
C VAL A 104 8.10 -4.97 5.47
N ASN A 105 8.82 -5.19 4.37
CA ASN A 105 8.56 -4.51 3.11
C ASN A 105 7.39 -5.16 2.35
N VAL A 106 6.31 -4.42 2.11
CA VAL A 106 5.12 -4.88 1.37
C VAL A 106 5.10 -4.41 -0.08
N SER A 107 6.27 -4.03 -0.62
CA SER A 107 6.38 -3.53 -2.00
C SER A 107 6.26 -4.67 -3.01
N LEU A 108 5.31 -4.51 -3.91
CA LEU A 108 5.05 -5.37 -5.05
C LEU A 108 5.84 -4.83 -6.24
N LEU A 109 7.03 -5.37 -6.46
CA LEU A 109 7.99 -4.83 -7.43
C LEU A 109 7.58 -5.04 -8.89
N THR A 110 6.79 -6.09 -9.17
CA THR A 110 6.37 -6.40 -10.54
C THR A 110 4.94 -5.92 -10.80
N LYS A 111 4.67 -5.45 -12.03
CA LYS A 111 3.32 -5.09 -12.47
C LYS A 111 2.34 -6.25 -12.33
N ALA A 112 2.80 -7.48 -12.58
CA ALA A 112 2.02 -8.70 -12.38
C ALA A 112 1.61 -8.89 -10.92
N ALA A 113 2.54 -8.75 -9.96
CA ALA A 113 2.22 -8.86 -8.53
C ALA A 113 1.25 -7.76 -8.07
N LYS A 114 1.43 -6.52 -8.53
CA LYS A 114 0.48 -5.42 -8.27
C LYS A 114 -0.92 -5.75 -8.77
N PHE A 115 -1.04 -6.30 -9.98
CA PHE A 115 -2.31 -6.67 -10.57
C PHE A 115 -2.98 -7.85 -9.84
N ILE A 116 -2.23 -8.91 -9.55
CA ILE A 116 -2.74 -10.08 -8.82
C ILE A 116 -3.26 -9.64 -7.44
N TYR A 117 -2.47 -8.88 -6.70
CA TYR A 117 -2.90 -8.39 -5.39
C TYR A 117 -4.15 -7.52 -5.47
N LYS A 118 -4.24 -6.62 -6.46
CA LYS A 118 -5.42 -5.80 -6.68
C LYS A 118 -6.66 -6.63 -7.02
N LYS A 119 -6.49 -7.67 -7.84
CA LYS A 119 -7.58 -8.59 -8.19
C LYS A 119 -8.08 -9.33 -6.94
N GLU A 120 -7.18 -9.93 -6.16
CA GLU A 120 -7.51 -10.61 -4.90
C GLU A 120 -8.19 -9.67 -3.89
N TYR A 121 -7.77 -8.41 -3.84
CA TYR A 121 -8.42 -7.38 -3.05
C TYR A 121 -9.87 -7.13 -3.50
N GLU A 122 -10.09 -6.89 -4.80
CA GLU A 122 -11.45 -6.60 -5.30
C GLU A 122 -12.37 -7.81 -5.18
N THR A 123 -11.87 -9.02 -5.45
CA THR A 123 -12.61 -10.27 -5.23
C THR A 123 -13.02 -10.40 -3.77
N PHE A 124 -12.09 -10.25 -2.83
CA PHE A 124 -12.40 -10.25 -1.41
C PHE A 124 -13.46 -9.20 -1.04
N LYS A 125 -13.28 -7.95 -1.50
CA LYS A 125 -14.17 -6.83 -1.20
C LYS A 125 -15.60 -7.14 -1.63
N LEU A 126 -15.77 -7.62 -2.87
CA LEU A 126 -17.08 -7.97 -3.41
C LEU A 126 -17.68 -9.18 -2.71
N THR A 127 -16.93 -10.28 -2.58
CA THR A 127 -17.41 -11.51 -1.96
C THR A 127 -17.89 -11.27 -0.53
N VAL A 128 -17.08 -10.59 0.30
CA VAL A 128 -17.46 -10.30 1.69
C VAL A 128 -18.61 -9.30 1.76
N SER A 129 -18.69 -8.32 0.85
CA SER A 129 -19.85 -7.42 0.78
C SER A 129 -21.15 -8.15 0.50
N TYR A 130 -21.14 -9.16 -0.40
CA TYR A 130 -22.32 -9.99 -0.65
C TYR A 130 -22.69 -10.85 0.57
N ILE A 131 -21.71 -11.38 1.29
CA ILE A 131 -21.96 -12.12 2.54
C ILE A 131 -22.57 -11.19 3.60
N ILE A 132 -22.01 -10.00 3.81
CA ILE A 132 -22.55 -8.99 4.73
C ILE A 132 -23.99 -8.62 4.34
N LEU A 133 -24.24 -8.39 3.05
CA LEU A 133 -25.58 -8.07 2.55
C LEU A 133 -26.57 -9.20 2.84
N ALA A 134 -26.19 -10.45 2.61
CA ALA A 134 -27.03 -11.61 2.91
C ALA A 134 -27.31 -11.71 4.40
N VAL A 135 -26.28 -11.63 5.26
CA VAL A 135 -26.43 -11.68 6.72
C VAL A 135 -27.29 -10.52 7.23
N ALA A 136 -27.10 -9.31 6.70
CA ALA A 136 -27.92 -8.16 7.04
C ALA A 136 -29.39 -8.35 6.64
N PHE A 137 -29.65 -8.89 5.45
CA PHE A 137 -31.00 -9.25 4.99
C PHE A 137 -31.65 -10.28 5.93
N PHE A 138 -30.95 -11.36 6.29
CA PHE A 138 -31.47 -12.34 7.24
C PHE A 138 -31.70 -11.76 8.64
N SER A 139 -30.81 -10.89 9.14
CA SER A 139 -30.98 -10.22 10.44
C SER A 139 -32.16 -9.25 10.44
N ALA A 140 -32.47 -8.63 9.31
CA ALA A 140 -33.58 -7.69 9.17
C ALA A 140 -34.95 -8.39 9.09
N PHE A 141 -35.05 -9.51 8.35
CA PHE A 141 -36.34 -10.14 8.03
C PHE A 141 -36.63 -11.43 8.80
N SER A 142 -35.62 -12.15 9.29
CA SER A 142 -35.80 -13.52 9.79
C SER A 142 -35.37 -13.73 11.24
N VAL A 143 -34.59 -12.83 11.83
CA VAL A 143 -33.99 -13.04 13.15
C VAL A 143 -33.93 -11.75 13.98
N THR A 144 -34.94 -11.52 14.82
CA THR A 144 -34.92 -10.44 15.85
C THR A 144 -34.10 -10.80 17.08
N TYR A 145 -33.10 -11.67 16.95
CA TYR A 145 -32.24 -12.07 18.07
C TYR A 145 -31.01 -11.17 18.14
N ARG A 146 -30.60 -10.80 19.36
CA ARG A 146 -29.41 -9.99 19.59
C ARG A 146 -28.14 -10.57 18.94
N TRP A 147 -27.99 -11.89 19.02
CA TRP A 147 -26.78 -12.57 18.56
C TRP A 147 -26.57 -12.43 17.05
N SER A 148 -27.64 -12.26 16.24
CA SER A 148 -27.49 -12.03 14.80
C SER A 148 -26.85 -10.68 14.50
N ASP A 149 -27.24 -9.64 15.26
CA ASP A 149 -26.62 -8.31 15.16
C ASP A 149 -25.17 -8.36 15.64
N THR A 150 -24.87 -9.14 16.68
CA THR A 150 -23.49 -9.35 17.15
C THR A 150 -22.64 -9.97 16.04
N VAL A 151 -23.14 -11.00 15.36
CA VAL A 151 -22.43 -11.64 14.22
C VAL A 151 -22.23 -10.65 13.08
N LEU A 152 -23.25 -9.86 12.72
CA LEU A 152 -23.16 -8.86 11.66
C LEU A 152 -22.12 -7.77 12.01
N ASN A 153 -22.19 -7.20 13.22
CA ASN A 153 -21.25 -6.16 13.65
C ASN A 153 -19.82 -6.69 13.79
N PHE A 154 -19.64 -7.92 14.27
CA PHE A 154 -18.32 -8.56 14.29
C PHE A 154 -17.75 -8.71 12.87
N LEU A 155 -18.58 -9.18 11.93
CA LEU A 155 -18.20 -9.31 10.53
C LEU A 155 -17.83 -7.95 9.91
N LEU A 156 -18.56 -6.88 10.24
CA LEU A 156 -18.28 -5.51 9.79
C LEU A 156 -16.94 -5.00 10.36
N VAL A 157 -16.68 -5.17 11.66
CA VAL A 157 -15.39 -4.79 12.28
C VAL A 157 -14.25 -5.51 11.59
N TRP A 158 -14.36 -6.83 11.43
CA TRP A 158 -13.34 -7.62 10.76
C TRP A 158 -13.13 -7.19 9.30
N TYR A 159 -14.22 -6.96 8.57
CA TYR A 159 -14.20 -6.55 7.17
C TYR A 159 -13.49 -5.21 6.98
N TYR A 160 -13.91 -4.17 7.72
CA TYR A 160 -13.31 -2.84 7.58
C TYR A 160 -11.85 -2.81 8.04
N CYS A 161 -11.49 -3.50 9.12
CA CYS A 161 -10.09 -3.67 9.52
C CYS A 161 -9.25 -4.28 8.39
N THR A 162 -9.75 -5.35 7.77
CA THR A 162 -9.06 -6.03 6.66
C THR A 162 -8.94 -5.14 5.44
N LEU A 163 -10.00 -4.40 5.08
CA LEU A 163 -9.96 -3.42 3.99
C LEU A 163 -8.91 -2.35 4.25
N THR A 164 -8.88 -1.76 5.45
CA THR A 164 -7.91 -0.73 5.82
C THR A 164 -6.48 -1.23 5.61
N ILE A 165 -6.15 -2.45 6.05
CA ILE A 165 -4.80 -3.02 5.82
C ILE A 165 -4.54 -3.20 4.32
N ARG A 166 -5.45 -3.85 3.59
CA ARG A 166 -5.24 -4.17 2.16
C ARG A 166 -5.16 -2.91 1.29
N GLU A 167 -6.00 -1.91 1.56
CA GLU A 167 -6.00 -0.62 0.87
C GLU A 167 -4.76 0.21 1.18
N ASN A 168 -4.24 0.17 2.41
CA ASN A 168 -2.96 0.82 2.72
C ASN A 168 -1.80 0.17 1.95
N ILE A 169 -1.80 -1.18 1.81
CA ILE A 169 -0.81 -1.89 0.98
C ILE A 169 -0.95 -1.45 -0.49
N LEU A 170 -2.17 -1.38 -1.03
CA LEU A 170 -2.42 -0.86 -2.38
C LEU A 170 -1.91 0.57 -2.56
N ARG A 171 -2.12 1.43 -1.57
CA ARG A 171 -1.71 2.84 -1.61
C ARG A 171 -0.20 3.00 -1.64
N VAL A 172 0.55 2.22 -0.85
CA VAL A 172 2.02 2.20 -0.90
C VAL A 172 2.54 1.70 -2.25
N ASN A 173 1.77 0.85 -2.94
CA ASN A 173 2.11 0.28 -4.24
C ASN A 173 1.57 1.08 -5.44
N GLY A 174 1.19 2.34 -5.24
CA GLY A 174 0.81 3.28 -6.31
C GLY A 174 -0.69 3.38 -6.60
N SER A 175 -1.56 2.70 -5.83
CA SER A 175 -3.00 2.85 -5.97
C SER A 175 -3.46 4.22 -5.46
N ARG A 176 -4.31 4.90 -6.26
CA ARG A 176 -4.85 6.23 -5.93
C ARG A 176 -6.09 6.13 -5.04
N ILE A 177 -5.87 5.78 -3.78
CA ILE A 177 -6.94 5.73 -2.76
C ILE A 177 -6.98 7.06 -2.01
N LYS A 178 -8.15 7.68 -1.95
CA LYS A 178 -8.34 9.00 -1.34
C LYS A 178 -8.28 8.91 0.20
N GLY A 179 -7.75 9.93 0.85
CA GLY A 179 -7.63 9.96 2.32
C GLY A 179 -8.97 9.86 3.05
N TRP A 180 -9.99 10.57 2.56
CA TRP A 180 -11.34 10.53 3.16
C TRP A 180 -11.96 9.13 3.14
N TRP A 181 -11.66 8.34 2.10
CA TRP A 181 -12.16 6.97 1.96
C TRP A 181 -11.59 6.07 3.05
N MET A 182 -10.31 6.24 3.36
CA MET A 182 -9.68 5.56 4.48
C MET A 182 -10.28 6.00 5.82
N THR A 183 -10.53 7.31 6.00
CA THR A 183 -11.19 7.84 7.21
C THR A 183 -12.57 7.21 7.40
N HIS A 184 -13.34 7.07 6.32
CA HIS A 184 -14.64 6.40 6.37
C HIS A 184 -14.52 4.98 6.94
N HIS A 185 -13.59 4.17 6.45
CA HIS A 185 -13.40 2.80 6.98
C HIS A 185 -13.06 2.75 8.46
N PHE A 186 -12.23 3.68 8.95
CA PHE A 186 -11.92 3.78 10.38
C PHE A 186 -13.17 4.12 11.19
N VAL A 187 -13.95 5.11 10.74
CA VAL A 187 -15.21 5.49 11.40
C VAL A 187 -16.19 4.32 11.39
N SER A 188 -16.37 3.64 10.26
CA SER A 188 -17.24 2.46 10.16
C SER A 188 -16.80 1.33 11.11
N THR A 189 -15.49 1.11 11.25
CA THR A 189 -14.95 0.13 12.21
C THR A 189 -15.31 0.50 13.65
N VAL A 190 -15.13 1.77 14.02
CA VAL A 190 -15.45 2.26 15.38
C VAL A 190 -16.95 2.16 15.65
N CYS A 191 -17.79 2.58 14.70
CA CYS A 191 -19.25 2.46 14.84
C CYS A 191 -19.68 0.99 15.00
N ALA A 192 -19.18 0.08 14.16
CA ALA A 192 -19.48 -1.34 14.28
C ALA A 192 -18.97 -1.95 15.60
N ALA A 193 -17.81 -1.50 16.08
CA ALA A 193 -17.27 -1.95 17.36
C ALA A 193 -18.13 -1.45 18.54
N ILE A 194 -18.60 -0.20 18.50
CA ILE A 194 -19.52 0.35 19.51
C ILE A 194 -20.83 -0.45 19.50
N SER A 195 -21.43 -0.69 18.33
CA SER A 195 -22.64 -1.51 18.20
C SER A 195 -22.44 -2.95 18.67
N LEU A 196 -21.23 -3.50 18.48
CA LEU A 196 -20.89 -4.86 18.92
C LEU A 196 -20.93 -4.97 20.45
N ILE A 197 -20.31 -4.01 21.16
CA ILE A 197 -20.20 -4.00 22.63
C ILE A 197 -21.41 -3.36 23.33
N TRP A 198 -22.36 -2.78 22.58
CA TRP A 198 -23.52 -2.12 23.15
C TRP A 198 -24.38 -3.14 23.94
N PRO A 199 -24.63 -2.94 25.24
CA PRO A 199 -25.36 -3.91 26.06
C PRO A 199 -26.85 -3.97 25.71
N ASP A 200 -27.46 -5.13 25.90
CA ASP A 200 -28.90 -5.28 25.70
C ASP A 200 -29.68 -4.38 26.66
N GLY A 201 -30.58 -3.57 26.11
CA GLY A 201 -31.38 -2.62 26.86
C GLY A 201 -32.36 -1.86 25.96
N TYR A 202 -33.19 -1.03 26.59
CA TYR A 202 -34.21 -0.23 25.91
C TYR A 202 -33.63 0.61 24.76
N THR A 203 -32.51 1.30 25.02
CA THR A 203 -31.86 2.17 24.02
C THR A 203 -31.30 1.39 22.83
N TYR A 204 -30.83 0.17 23.04
CA TYR A 204 -30.38 -0.71 21.95
C TYR A 204 -31.57 -1.18 21.11
N SER A 205 -32.67 -1.56 21.76
CA SER A 205 -33.89 -2.01 21.08
C SER A 205 -34.53 -0.92 20.22
N GLU A 206 -34.50 0.33 20.64
CA GLU A 206 -35.01 1.48 19.87
C GLU A 206 -34.08 1.88 18.72
N PHE A 207 -32.78 1.60 18.85
CA PHE A 207 -31.80 1.88 17.79
C PHE A 207 -31.82 0.83 16.68
N ARG A 208 -32.12 -0.42 17.04
CA ARG A 208 -32.18 -1.58 16.12
C ARG A 208 -33.27 -1.41 15.07
#